data_AF-M1MI10-F1
#
_entry.id   AF-M1MI10-F1
#
_cell.length_a   1.000
_cell.length_b   1.000
_cell.length_c   1.000
_cell.angle_alpha   90.00
_cell.angle_beta   90.00
_cell.angle_gamma   90.00
#
_symmetry.space_group_name_H-M   'P 1'
#
loop_
_entity.id
_entity.type
_entity.pdbx_description
1 polymer ?
#
loop_
_entity_poly.entity_id
_entity_poly.type
_entity_poly.pdbx_seq_one_letter_code
_entity_poly.pdbx_strand_id
1 'polypeptide(L)'
;MEEYIKVYVKVDSNNVITQIDSSIFLFNVESWVKIDEGIGDKYSHAQGNYLDKPLIDMQGKFNYKLVDGKIVELTDEEKEKLFPTKPTQKTELEILKETVDALVLANLGV
;
A
#
# COMPACT_ATOMS: atom_id res chain seq x y z
N MET A 1 36.30 2.78 6.06
CA MET A 1 35.23 2.00 6.72
C MET A 1 33.96 2.45 6.02
N GLU A 2 33.25 1.55 5.34
CA GLU A 2 31.97 1.93 4.74
C GLU A 2 30.99 2.22 5.87
N GLU A 3 30.32 3.37 5.79
CA GLU A 3 29.37 3.79 6.81
C GLU A 3 28.10 2.97 6.66
N TYR A 4 27.64 2.37 7.77
CA TYR A 4 26.41 1.61 7.78
C TYR A 4 25.21 2.54 7.55
N ILE A 5 24.44 2.22 6.54
CA ILE A 5 23.22 2.93 6.17
C ILE A 5 22.07 2.30 6.94
N LYS A 6 21.34 3.14 7.68
CA LYS A 6 20.21 2.72 8.51
C LYS A 6 18.92 2.80 7.70
N VAL A 7 18.06 1.80 7.84
CA VAL A 7 16.76 1.76 7.18
C VAL A 7 15.67 2.00 8.22
N TYR A 8 14.72 2.85 7.84
CA TYR A 8 13.64 3.30 8.68
C TYR A 8 12.29 3.15 7.99
N VAL A 9 11.24 3.00 8.79
CA VAL A 9 9.86 2.99 8.32
C VAL A 9 8.99 3.98 9.10
N LYS A 10 7.97 4.53 8.45
CA LYS A 10 6.82 5.14 9.14
C LYS A 10 5.67 4.16 9.16
N VAL A 11 4.97 4.14 10.28
CA VAL A 11 3.77 3.32 10.46
C VAL A 11 2.57 4.19 10.81
N ASP A 12 1.39 3.77 10.40
CA ASP A 12 0.12 4.37 10.85
C ASP A 12 -0.35 3.78 12.19
N SER A 13 -1.55 4.17 12.64
CA SER A 13 -2.14 3.68 13.89
C SER A 13 -2.47 2.18 13.90
N ASN A 14 -2.49 1.52 12.74
CA ASN A 14 -2.71 0.08 12.59
C ASN A 14 -1.38 -0.68 12.42
N ASN A 15 -0.25 -0.01 12.61
CA ASN A 15 1.10 -0.50 12.32
C ASN A 15 1.36 -0.80 10.83
N VAL A 16 0.53 -0.30 9.91
CA VAL A 16 0.77 -0.42 8.47
C VAL A 16 1.95 0.46 8.11
N ILE A 17 2.93 -0.10 7.39
CA ILE A 17 4.08 0.65 6.90
C ILE A 17 3.62 1.53 5.74
N THR A 18 3.74 2.84 5.91
CA THR A 18 3.29 3.84 4.93
C THR A 18 4.44 4.49 4.17
N GLN A 19 5.65 4.44 4.72
CA GLN A 19 6.89 4.91 4.09
C GLN A 19 8.05 4.03 4.53
N ILE A 20 9.03 3.85 3.65
CA ILE A 20 10.33 3.25 3.93
C ILE A 20 11.42 4.11 3.28
N ASP A 21 12.47 4.42 4.02
CA ASP A 21 13.59 5.22 3.53
C ASP A 21 14.88 4.93 4.32
N SER A 22 16.00 5.51 3.90
CA SER A 22 17.31 5.33 4.49
C SER A 22 17.87 6.60 5.14
N SER A 23 18.88 6.44 6.00
CA SER A 23 19.60 7.56 6.60
C SER A 23 20.31 8.46 5.58
N ILE A 24 20.43 8.05 4.31
CA ILE A 24 20.98 8.89 3.24
C ILE A 24 20.02 10.02 2.88
N PHE A 25 18.71 9.75 2.90
CA PHE A 25 17.68 10.70 2.47
C PHE A 25 16.92 11.34 3.64
N LEU A 26 17.00 10.75 4.84
CA LEU A 26 16.31 11.26 6.02
C LEU A 26 17.17 12.26 6.82
N PHE A 27 16.71 13.51 6.90
CA PHE A 27 17.30 14.54 7.76
C PHE A 27 16.87 14.44 9.23
N ASN A 28 15.66 13.93 9.50
CA ASN A 28 15.12 13.71 10.86
C ASN A 28 14.35 12.38 10.90
N VAL A 29 14.60 11.59 11.95
CA VAL A 29 14.04 10.25 12.16
C VAL A 29 13.13 10.15 13.40
N GLU A 30 12.79 11.24 14.07
CA GLU A 30 11.97 11.23 15.30
C GLU A 30 10.62 10.52 15.16
N SER A 31 9.99 10.61 13.98
CA SER A 31 8.71 9.95 13.65
C SER A 31 8.88 8.61 12.93
N TRP A 32 10.11 8.09 12.89
CA TRP A 32 10.46 6.88 12.15
C TRP A 32 10.96 5.79 13.08
N VAL A 33 10.73 4.54 12.70
CA VAL A 33 11.23 3.37 13.41
C VAL A 33 12.40 2.78 12.63
N LYS A 34 13.58 2.69 13.25
CA LYS A 34 14.72 1.97 12.68
C LYS A 34 14.42 0.47 12.66
N ILE A 35 14.63 -0.18 11.53
CA ILE A 35 14.34 -1.61 11.35
C ILE A 35 15.57 -2.45 11.02
N ASP A 36 16.59 -1.85 10.41
CA ASP A 36 17.83 -2.54 10.03
C ASP A 36 18.97 -1.54 9.77
N GLU A 37 20.18 -2.03 9.59
CA GLU A 37 21.31 -1.27 9.05
C GLU A 37 22.29 -2.18 8.30
N GLY A 38 22.91 -1.64 7.25
CA GLY A 38 23.78 -2.42 6.38
C GLY A 38 24.51 -1.59 5.36
N ILE A 39 25.03 -2.25 4.34
CA ILE A 39 25.87 -1.65 3.31
C ILE A 39 25.30 -2.00 1.93
N GLY A 40 25.46 -1.08 0.98
CA GLY A 40 25.15 -1.30 -0.43
C GLY A 40 23.76 -0.82 -0.83
N ASP A 41 23.45 -1.02 -2.11
CA ASP A 41 22.31 -0.39 -2.80
C ASP A 41 20.95 -0.74 -2.18
N LYS A 42 20.83 -1.93 -1.58
CA LYS A 42 19.66 -2.37 -0.82
C LYS A 42 19.32 -1.42 0.32
N TYR A 43 20.34 -0.96 1.05
CA TYR A 43 20.19 -0.08 2.21
C TYR A 43 20.15 1.39 1.77
N SER A 44 20.95 1.77 0.75
CA SER A 44 20.97 3.14 0.21
C SER A 44 19.60 3.55 -0.32
N HIS A 45 19.02 2.76 -1.22
CA HIS A 45 17.77 3.05 -1.93
C HIS A 45 16.62 2.19 -1.40
N ALA A 46 16.40 2.24 -0.09
CA ALA A 46 15.49 1.31 0.58
C ALA A 46 14.05 1.33 0.01
N GLN A 47 13.58 2.50 -0.44
CA GLN A 47 12.26 2.64 -1.07
C GLN A 47 12.03 1.71 -2.28
N GLY A 48 13.07 1.47 -3.08
CA GLY A 48 12.99 0.65 -4.29
C GLY A 48 13.59 -0.76 -4.13
N ASN A 49 14.55 -0.93 -3.23
CA ASN A 49 15.41 -2.12 -3.21
C ASN A 49 15.32 -2.96 -1.93
N TYR A 50 14.67 -2.48 -0.87
CA TYR A 50 14.70 -3.15 0.43
C TYR A 50 13.65 -4.25 0.57
N LEU A 51 12.46 -4.03 -0.01
CA LEU A 51 11.29 -4.91 0.10
C LEU A 51 11.22 -5.87 -1.08
N ASP A 52 10.72 -7.09 -0.84
CA ASP A 52 10.57 -8.11 -1.90
C ASP A 52 9.45 -7.77 -2.90
N LYS A 53 8.38 -7.12 -2.42
CA LYS A 53 7.27 -6.54 -3.20
C LYS A 53 7.23 -5.01 -3.00
N PRO A 54 6.67 -4.25 -3.97
CA PRO A 54 6.46 -2.81 -3.81
C PRO A 54 5.74 -2.47 -2.50
N LEU A 55 6.00 -1.30 -1.92
CA LEU A 55 5.30 -0.87 -0.69
C LEU A 55 3.77 -0.83 -0.87
N ILE A 56 3.33 -0.43 -2.07
CA ILE A 56 1.92 -0.28 -2.46
C ILE A 56 1.67 -1.18 -3.68
N ASP A 57 0.58 -1.95 -3.67
CA ASP A 57 0.18 -2.80 -4.79
C ASP A 57 -0.53 -2.02 -5.92
N MET A 58 -0.86 -2.71 -7.01
CA MET A 58 -1.50 -2.11 -8.19
C MET A 58 -2.88 -1.51 -7.92
N GLN A 59 -3.53 -1.86 -6.80
CA GLN A 59 -4.82 -1.31 -6.38
C GLN A 59 -4.66 -0.13 -5.41
N GLY A 60 -3.42 0.30 -5.13
CA GLY A 60 -3.15 1.38 -4.20
C GLY A 60 -3.17 0.96 -2.72
N LYS A 61 -3.12 -0.35 -2.42
CA LYS A 61 -3.16 -0.87 -1.04
C LYS A 61 -1.74 -1.16 -0.54
N PHE A 62 -1.46 -0.83 0.73
CA PHE A 62 -0.14 -1.13 1.32
C PHE A 62 0.05 -2.64 1.49
N ASN A 63 1.30 -3.10 1.33
CA ASN A 63 1.66 -4.52 1.39
C ASN A 63 2.19 -4.99 2.74
N TYR A 64 2.59 -4.08 3.64
CA TYR A 64 3.35 -4.46 4.83
C TYR A 64 2.86 -3.77 6.11
N LYS A 65 3.09 -4.47 7.22
CA LYS A 65 2.95 -3.98 8.58
C LYS A 65 4.23 -4.20 9.37
N LEU A 66 4.39 -3.48 10.46
CA LEU A 66 5.47 -3.66 11.42
C LEU A 66 4.97 -4.51 12.60
N VAL A 67 5.64 -5.63 12.88
CA VAL A 67 5.35 -6.50 14.03
C VAL A 67 6.66 -6.76 14.76
N ASP A 68 6.74 -6.36 16.03
CA ASP A 68 7.94 -6.54 16.88
C ASP A 68 9.24 -6.02 16.21
N GLY A 69 9.15 -4.88 15.52
CA GLY A 69 10.27 -4.26 14.81
C GLY A 69 10.63 -4.92 13.47
N LYS A 70 9.88 -5.93 13.04
CA LYS A 70 10.09 -6.63 11.76
C LYS A 70 9.02 -6.30 10.75
N ILE A 71 9.42 -6.22 9.49
CA ILE A 71 8.51 -6.09 8.36
C ILE A 71 7.82 -7.45 8.14
N VAL A 72 6.49 -7.43 8.09
CA VAL A 72 5.65 -8.60 7.78
C VAL A 72 4.66 -8.20 6.70
N GLU A 73 4.49 -9.04 5.68
CA GLU A 73 3.46 -8.83 4.67
C GLU A 73 2.06 -8.90 5.29
N LEU A 74 1.17 -8.03 4.83
CA LEU A 74 -0.25 -8.11 5.14
C LEU A 74 -0.87 -9.29 4.37
N THR A 75 -1.66 -10.09 5.08
CA THR A 75 -2.51 -11.11 4.46
C THR A 75 -3.64 -10.47 3.65
N ASP A 76 -4.25 -11.23 2.74
CA ASP A 76 -5.38 -10.73 1.95
C ASP A 76 -6.56 -10.35 2.85
N GLU A 77 -6.85 -11.14 3.89
CA GLU A 77 -7.91 -10.83 4.86
C GLU A 77 -7.63 -9.56 5.67
N GLU A 78 -6.36 -9.29 6.00
CA GLU A 78 -5.98 -8.04 6.67
C GLU A 78 -6.12 -6.84 5.72
N LYS A 79 -5.71 -7.00 4.46
CA LYS A 79 -5.87 -5.96 3.45
C LYS A 79 -7.34 -5.65 3.17
N GLU A 80 -8.22 -6.64 3.13
CA GLU A 80 -9.66 -6.43 2.97
C GLU A 80 -10.25 -5.62 4.13
N LYS A 81 -9.80 -5.87 5.35
CA LYS A 81 -10.25 -5.13 6.54
C LYS A 81 -9.69 -3.70 6.59
N LEU A 82 -8.42 -3.52 6.24
CA LEU A 82 -7.72 -2.23 6.31
C LEU A 82 -8.03 -1.32 5.12
N PHE A 83 -8.20 -1.92 3.93
CA PHE A 83 -8.44 -1.24 2.67
C PHE A 83 -9.69 -1.82 2.01
N PRO A 84 -10.87 -1.62 2.63
CA PRO A 84 -12.11 -2.15 2.10
C PRO A 84 -12.33 -1.61 0.69
N THR A 85 -12.51 -2.52 -0.25
CA THR A 85 -12.82 -2.16 -1.63
C THR A 85 -14.17 -1.45 -1.61
N LYS A 86 -14.21 -0.16 -1.95
CA LYS A 86 -15.49 0.52 -2.12
C LYS A 86 -16.24 -0.20 -3.23
N PRO A 87 -17.54 -0.54 -3.05
CA PRO A 87 -18.32 -1.04 -4.16
C PRO A 87 -18.23 -0.01 -5.28
N THR A 88 -17.86 -0.48 -6.48
CA THR A 88 -17.83 0.36 -7.67
C THR A 88 -19.21 0.98 -7.80
N GLN A 89 -19.31 2.30 -7.59
CA GLN A 89 -20.54 2.99 -7.93
C GLN A 89 -20.69 2.86 -9.43
N LYS A 90 -21.84 2.36 -9.89
CA LYS A 90 -22.14 2.27 -11.32
C LYS A 90 -21.91 3.65 -11.91
N THR A 91 -21.16 3.69 -13.00
CA THR A 91 -20.96 4.92 -13.76
C THR A 91 -22.30 5.42 -14.31
N GLU A 92 -22.42 6.71 -14.60
CA GLU A 92 -23.63 7.26 -15.23
C GLU A 92 -23.99 6.52 -16.53
N LEU A 93 -22.98 6.04 -17.28
CA LEU A 93 -23.18 5.25 -18.50
C LEU A 93 -23.76 3.86 -18.22
N GLU A 94 -23.29 3.17 -17.18
CA GLU A 94 -23.85 1.88 -16.77
C GLU A 94 -25.29 2.03 -16.28
N ILE A 95 -25.58 3.09 -15.51
CA ILE A 95 -26.94 3.41 -15.05
C ILE A 95 -27.85 3.72 -16.24
N LEU A 96 -27.37 4.54 -17.19
CA LEU A 96 -28.13 4.90 -18.38
C LEU A 96 -28.42 3.66 -19.23
N LYS A 97 -27.43 2.78 -19.42
CA LYS A 97 -27.60 1.54 -20.16
C LYS A 97 -28.67 0.64 -19.54
N GLU A 98 -28.61 0.39 -18.22
CA GLU A 98 -29.63 -0.40 -17.54
C GLU A 98 -31.02 0.24 -17.61
N THR A 99 -31.09 1.56 -17.49
CA THR A 99 -32.36 2.29 -17.59
C THR A 99 -32.97 2.16 -18.98
N VAL A 100 -32.15 2.29 -20.03
CA VAL A 100 -32.59 2.11 -21.42
C VAL A 100 -32.99 0.66 -21.66
N ASP A 101 -32.21 -0.32 -21.21
CA ASP A 101 -32.51 -1.75 -21.34
C ASP A 101 -33.85 -2.08 -20.66
N ALA A 102 -34.11 -1.54 -19.47
CA ALA A 102 -35.37 -1.71 -18.75
C ALA A 102 -36.57 -1.07 -19.47
N LEU A 103 -36.39 0.10 -20.09
CA LEU A 103 -37.43 0.76 -20.88
C LEU A 103 -37.74 0.02 -22.18
N VAL A 104 -36.72 -0.52 -22.84
CA VAL A 104 -36.87 -1.40 -24.01
C VAL A 104 -37.60 -2.69 -23.60
N LEU A 105 -37.19 -3.26 -22.46
CA LEU A 105 -37.91 -4.24 -21.63
C LEU A 105 -39.43 -4.04 -21.62
N ALA A 106 -39.82 -2.98 -20.93
CA ALA A 106 -41.21 -2.65 -20.63
C ALA A 106 -42.05 -2.39 -21.89
N ASN A 107 -41.44 -1.83 -22.95
CA ASN A 107 -42.16 -1.52 -24.19
C ASN A 107 -42.29 -2.71 -25.14
N LEU A 108 -41.49 -3.77 -24.98
CA LEU A 108 -41.57 -4.99 -25.80
C LEU A 108 -42.52 -6.04 -25.21
N GLY A 109 -43.05 -5.83 -23.99
CA GLY A 109 -44.09 -6.68 -23.40
C GLY A 109 -43.66 -8.12 -23.07
N VAL A 110 -42.37 -8.34 -22.82
CA VAL A 110 -41.82 -9.62 -22.32
C VAL A 110 -41.49 -9.48 -20.84
#